data_AF-A0A966X4K1-F1
#
_entry.id   AF-A0A966X4K1-F1
#
_cell.length_a   1.000
_cell.length_b   1.000
_cell.length_c   1.000
_cell.angle_alpha   90.00
_cell.angle_beta   90.00
_cell.angle_gamma   90.00
#
_symmetry.space_group_name_H-M   'P 1'
#
loop_
_entity.id
_entity.type
_entity.pdbx_description
1 polymer ?
#
loop_
_entity_poly.entity_id
_entity_poly.type
_entity_poly.pdbx_seq_one_letter_code
_entity_poly.pdbx_strand_id
1 'polypeptide(L)'
;MQYDDQLNWAKALVATRLSNIKAAVASNAASIDEYQQAIFDCSLSTAELVSAEALTMQASATNHPLISEMAEINAGLTIKSVSERMLAPIESLGESTHEAMSADVLKFVNACQQPERLAKLGSQVVEAAGDLGPRGLADDKVMMADTFQQFADDVVAPLAERIHREDEIIPDAILQGLKDLGCFGLSVPEQYGGLLPNDREDTLGMIVVTEELSRVSLGGAGSLITRPEILARAIMEGGTPEQKSHWLPGIASGETLCAVAITEPDFGSDVASIKL
;
A
#
# COMPACT_ATOMS: atom_id res chain seq x y z
N MET A 1 19.75 -12.35 -4.54
CA MET A 1 19.52 -12.66 -5.98
C MET A 1 20.67 -12.11 -6.82
N GLN A 2 20.65 -12.26 -8.16
CA GLN A 2 21.76 -11.82 -9.02
C GLN A 2 22.01 -10.29 -9.02
N TYR A 3 21.12 -9.49 -8.39
CA TYR A 3 21.14 -8.03 -8.48
C TYR A 3 21.08 -7.27 -7.12
N ASP A 4 21.35 -7.94 -6.00
CA ASP A 4 21.27 -7.32 -4.66
C ASP A 4 22.30 -6.18 -4.51
N ASP A 5 23.49 -6.34 -5.10
CA ASP A 5 24.55 -5.33 -5.09
C ASP A 5 24.12 -4.04 -5.83
N GLN A 6 23.34 -4.18 -6.90
CA GLN A 6 22.82 -3.07 -7.69
C GLN A 6 21.74 -2.29 -6.93
N LEU A 7 20.87 -2.99 -6.20
CA LEU A 7 19.90 -2.34 -5.29
C LEU A 7 20.61 -1.65 -4.12
N ASN A 8 21.64 -2.28 -3.54
CA ASN A 8 22.45 -1.68 -2.47
C ASN A 8 23.18 -0.42 -2.95
N TRP A 9 23.67 -0.41 -4.19
CA TRP A 9 24.25 0.78 -4.80
C TRP A 9 23.23 1.93 -4.88
N ALA A 10 22.00 1.69 -5.34
CA ALA A 10 20.97 2.72 -5.43
C ALA A 10 20.55 3.24 -4.03
N LYS A 11 20.48 2.34 -3.03
CA LYS A 11 20.25 2.72 -1.63
C LYS A 11 21.34 3.63 -1.06
N ALA A 12 22.61 3.38 -1.41
CA ALA A 12 23.73 4.19 -0.97
C ALA A 12 23.64 5.64 -1.49
N LEU A 13 23.09 5.85 -2.69
CA LEU A 13 22.81 7.19 -3.22
C LEU A 13 21.79 7.94 -2.35
N VAL A 14 20.67 7.29 -2.04
CA VAL A 14 19.61 7.86 -1.18
C VAL A 14 20.14 8.15 0.22
N ALA A 15 20.92 7.23 0.80
CA ALA A 15 21.54 7.41 2.11
C ALA A 15 22.49 8.61 2.15
N THR A 16 23.30 8.80 1.10
CA THR A 16 24.20 9.95 0.95
C THR A 16 23.41 11.25 0.89
N ARG A 17 22.40 11.35 0.02
CA ARG A 17 21.52 12.53 -0.09
C ARG A 17 20.85 12.87 1.22
N LEU A 18 20.30 11.87 1.90
CA LEU A 18 19.64 12.04 3.20
C LEU A 18 20.61 12.52 4.28
N SER A 19 21.86 12.04 4.28
CA SER A 19 22.91 12.51 5.18
C SER A 19 23.22 13.99 4.95
N ASN A 20 23.32 14.42 3.69
CA ASN A 20 23.58 15.81 3.32
C ASN A 20 22.41 16.73 3.75
N ILE A 21 21.16 16.31 3.52
CA ILE A 21 19.97 17.03 4.00
C ILE A 21 20.00 17.18 5.52
N LYS A 22 20.28 16.11 6.27
CA LYS A 22 20.35 16.16 7.74
C LYS A 22 21.44 17.13 8.22
N ALA A 23 22.60 17.14 7.58
CA ALA A 23 23.68 18.07 7.90
C ALA A 23 23.29 19.53 7.60
N ALA A 24 22.63 19.79 6.47
CA ALA A 24 22.18 21.12 6.08
C ALA A 24 21.11 21.69 7.05
N VAL A 25 20.11 20.88 7.41
CA VAL A 25 19.07 21.27 8.37
C VAL A 25 19.68 21.55 9.76
N ALA A 26 20.60 20.70 10.22
CA ALA A 26 21.23 20.86 11.52
C ALA A 26 22.15 22.09 11.61
N SER A 27 22.80 22.48 10.51
CA SER A 27 23.81 23.55 10.50
C SER A 27 23.23 24.94 10.26
N ASN A 28 22.18 25.07 9.45
CA ASN A 28 21.67 26.38 9.03
C ASN A 28 20.46 26.88 9.82
N ALA A 29 19.94 26.10 10.78
CA ALA A 29 18.61 26.32 11.37
C ALA A 29 17.50 26.54 10.31
N ALA A 30 17.76 26.05 9.09
CA ALA A 30 16.85 26.11 7.95
C ALA A 30 15.62 25.25 8.24
N SER A 31 14.44 25.72 7.83
CA SER A 31 13.26 24.87 7.87
C SER A 31 13.50 23.66 6.97
N ILE A 32 12.98 22.49 7.36
CA ILE A 32 12.93 21.31 6.49
C ILE A 32 12.23 21.63 5.16
N ASP A 33 11.36 22.64 5.14
CA ASP A 33 10.63 23.10 3.96
C ASP A 33 11.55 23.62 2.85
N GLU A 34 12.72 24.19 3.19
CA GLU A 34 13.70 24.64 2.20
C GLU A 34 14.24 23.48 1.34
N TYR A 35 14.19 22.26 1.88
CA TYR A 35 14.64 21.04 1.22
C TYR A 35 13.49 20.09 0.89
N GLN A 36 12.23 20.57 0.90
CA GLN A 36 11.04 19.72 0.74
C GLN A 36 11.11 18.81 -0.48
N GLN A 37 11.50 19.34 -1.64
CA GLN A 37 11.62 18.54 -2.87
C GLN A 37 12.66 17.42 -2.73
N ALA A 38 13.84 17.73 -2.19
CA ALA A 38 14.91 16.76 -1.98
C ALA A 38 14.51 15.67 -0.95
N ILE A 39 13.77 16.06 0.09
CA ILE A 39 13.20 15.13 1.08
C ILE A 39 12.15 14.22 0.43
N PHE A 40 11.29 14.78 -0.41
CA PHE A 40 10.29 14.01 -1.17
C PHE A 40 10.97 13.01 -2.11
N ASP A 41 11.99 13.43 -2.86
CA ASP A 41 12.74 12.55 -3.77
C ASP A 41 13.41 11.40 -3.03
N CYS A 42 14.00 11.65 -1.85
CA CYS A 42 14.52 10.61 -0.96
C CYS A 42 13.43 9.65 -0.49
N SER A 43 12.28 10.18 -0.08
CA SER A 43 11.16 9.38 0.45
C SER A 43 10.57 8.47 -0.64
N LEU A 44 10.30 9.02 -1.82
CA LEU A 44 9.81 8.28 -2.98
C LEU A 44 10.82 7.21 -3.42
N SER A 45 12.10 7.57 -3.53
CA SER A 45 13.17 6.62 -3.90
C SER A 45 13.31 5.49 -2.88
N THR A 46 13.16 5.80 -1.59
CA THR A 46 13.15 4.78 -0.53
C THR A 46 11.96 3.84 -0.69
N ALA A 47 10.77 4.37 -0.94
CA ALA A 47 9.56 3.56 -1.14
C ALA A 47 9.69 2.62 -2.36
N GLU A 48 10.18 3.13 -3.49
CA GLU A 48 10.42 2.31 -4.69
C GLU A 48 11.46 1.20 -4.44
N LEU A 49 12.53 1.49 -3.71
CA LEU A 49 13.57 0.50 -3.37
C LEU A 49 13.03 -0.59 -2.44
N VAL A 50 12.25 -0.21 -1.42
CA VAL A 50 11.57 -1.17 -0.52
C VAL A 50 10.59 -2.05 -1.30
N SER A 51 9.84 -1.46 -2.24
CA SER A 51 8.96 -2.21 -3.14
C SER A 51 9.72 -3.21 -4.02
N ALA A 52 10.84 -2.79 -4.61
CA ALA A 52 11.69 -3.68 -5.41
C ALA A 52 12.26 -4.84 -4.59
N GLU A 53 12.65 -4.59 -3.34
CA GLU A 53 13.09 -5.63 -2.42
C GLU A 53 11.98 -6.59 -2.02
N ALA A 54 10.78 -6.09 -1.73
CA ALA A 54 9.63 -6.93 -1.41
C ALA A 54 9.31 -7.91 -2.55
N LEU A 55 9.28 -7.42 -3.79
CA LEU A 55 9.05 -8.25 -4.97
C LEU A 55 10.20 -9.25 -5.20
N THR A 56 11.43 -8.84 -4.90
CA THR A 56 12.63 -9.71 -4.95
C THR A 56 12.56 -10.82 -3.90
N MET A 57 12.10 -10.52 -2.68
CA MET A 57 11.88 -11.53 -1.64
C MET A 57 10.80 -12.53 -2.07
N GLN A 58 9.69 -12.07 -2.66
CA GLN A 58 8.64 -12.94 -3.17
C GLN A 58 9.10 -13.82 -4.34
N ALA A 59 9.85 -13.25 -5.30
CA ALA A 59 10.46 -14.02 -6.39
C ALA A 59 11.38 -15.13 -5.86
N SER A 60 12.18 -14.83 -4.84
CA SER A 60 13.09 -15.81 -4.22
C SER A 60 12.32 -16.91 -3.48
N ALA A 61 11.25 -16.54 -2.77
CA ALA A 61 10.45 -17.48 -1.98
C ALA A 61 9.62 -18.43 -2.85
N THR A 62 9.10 -17.94 -3.98
CA THR A 62 8.21 -18.71 -4.87
C THR A 62 8.95 -19.42 -5.99
N ASN A 63 10.11 -18.91 -6.41
CA ASN A 63 10.84 -19.34 -7.61
C ASN A 63 9.93 -19.39 -8.87
N HIS A 64 8.90 -18.54 -8.91
CA HIS A 64 7.90 -18.51 -9.98
C HIS A 64 8.45 -17.71 -11.17
N PRO A 65 8.51 -18.27 -12.40
CA PRO A 65 9.21 -17.64 -13.53
C PRO A 65 8.74 -16.22 -13.84
N LEU A 66 7.42 -15.98 -13.84
CA LEU A 66 6.85 -14.67 -14.14
C LEU A 66 7.16 -13.66 -13.01
N ILE A 67 7.06 -14.08 -11.74
CA ILE A 67 7.35 -13.20 -10.59
C ILE A 67 8.85 -12.84 -10.58
N SER A 68 9.73 -13.80 -10.89
CA SER A 68 11.17 -13.55 -11.01
C SER A 68 11.50 -12.58 -12.15
N GLU A 69 10.90 -12.73 -13.33
CA GLU A 69 11.10 -11.83 -14.47
C GLU A 69 10.58 -10.41 -14.15
N MET A 70 9.41 -10.30 -13.49
CA MET A 70 8.85 -9.04 -13.00
C MET A 70 9.76 -8.37 -11.95
N ALA A 71 10.26 -9.14 -10.97
CA ALA A 71 11.11 -8.64 -9.90
C ALA A 71 12.41 -8.05 -10.44
N GLU A 72 13.07 -8.74 -11.37
CA GLU A 72 14.32 -8.28 -11.98
C GLU A 72 14.10 -7.00 -12.81
N ILE A 73 13.06 -6.98 -13.65
CA ILE A 73 12.73 -5.80 -14.46
C ILE A 73 12.37 -4.61 -13.57
N ASN A 74 11.54 -4.82 -12.55
CA ASN A 74 11.17 -3.78 -11.59
C ASN A 74 12.42 -3.22 -10.88
N ALA A 75 13.34 -4.08 -10.43
CA ALA A 75 14.59 -3.63 -9.82
C ALA A 75 15.41 -2.74 -10.76
N GLY A 76 15.56 -3.13 -12.04
CA GLY A 76 16.27 -2.33 -13.03
C GLY A 76 15.61 -0.99 -13.34
N LEU A 77 14.28 -0.95 -13.41
CA LEU A 77 13.51 0.30 -13.59
C LEU A 77 13.61 1.22 -12.37
N THR A 78 13.47 0.67 -11.16
CA THR A 78 13.65 1.39 -9.89
C THR A 78 15.05 1.99 -9.81
N ILE A 79 16.11 1.23 -10.10
CA ILE A 79 17.48 1.75 -10.04
C ILE A 79 17.66 2.93 -10.99
N LYS A 80 17.12 2.88 -12.22
CA LYS A 80 17.15 4.02 -13.15
C LYS A 80 16.40 5.22 -12.58
N SER A 81 15.16 5.02 -12.13
CA SER A 81 14.29 6.05 -11.54
C SER A 81 14.99 6.76 -10.37
N VAL A 82 15.58 5.99 -9.46
CA VAL A 82 16.34 6.51 -8.31
C VAL A 82 17.61 7.24 -8.76
N SER A 83 18.35 6.69 -9.72
CA SER A 83 19.57 7.32 -10.23
C SER A 83 19.30 8.69 -10.85
N GLU A 84 18.22 8.82 -11.61
CA GLU A 84 17.80 10.08 -12.23
C GLU A 84 17.51 11.18 -11.20
N ARG A 85 16.94 10.82 -10.03
CA ARG A 85 16.69 11.76 -8.94
C ARG A 85 17.91 12.03 -8.06
N MET A 86 18.76 11.03 -7.83
CA MET A 86 19.83 11.12 -6.84
C MET A 86 21.18 11.56 -7.41
N LEU A 87 21.48 11.34 -8.70
CA LEU A 87 22.82 11.65 -9.22
C LEU A 87 23.04 13.14 -9.49
N ALA A 88 21.98 13.90 -9.77
CA ALA A 88 22.10 15.34 -9.92
C ALA A 88 22.48 15.96 -8.56
N PRO A 89 23.61 16.70 -8.47
CA PRO A 89 23.99 17.35 -7.23
C PRO A 89 23.04 18.51 -6.91
N ILE A 90 22.75 18.70 -5.64
CA ILE A 90 21.98 19.85 -5.15
C ILE A 90 22.94 20.84 -4.50
N GLU A 91 23.11 22.01 -5.14
CA GLU A 91 24.05 23.04 -4.71
C GLU A 91 23.77 23.53 -3.28
N SER A 92 22.49 23.72 -2.92
CA SER A 92 22.09 24.15 -1.57
C SER A 92 22.42 23.13 -0.48
N LEU A 93 22.70 21.87 -0.85
CA LEU A 93 23.16 20.82 0.05
C LEU A 93 24.69 20.68 0.08
N GLY A 94 25.43 21.54 -0.63
CA GLY A 94 26.89 21.50 -0.71
C GLY A 94 27.42 20.27 -1.44
N GLU A 95 26.60 19.68 -2.31
CA GLU A 95 26.96 18.44 -2.97
C GLU A 95 27.92 18.64 -4.13
N SER A 96 28.83 17.67 -4.27
CA SER A 96 29.65 17.53 -5.47
C SER A 96 29.03 16.50 -6.41
N THR A 97 29.52 16.45 -7.65
CA THR A 97 29.09 15.46 -8.64
C THR A 97 29.20 14.05 -8.04
N HIS A 98 28.07 13.35 -7.99
CA HIS A 98 28.02 11.96 -7.52
C HIS A 98 28.77 11.04 -8.48
N GLU A 99 29.32 9.93 -7.97
CA GLU A 99 29.90 8.91 -8.84
C GLU A 99 28.84 8.38 -9.80
N ALA A 100 29.19 8.31 -11.09
CA ALA A 100 28.32 7.74 -12.10
C ALA A 100 28.01 6.26 -11.79
N MET A 101 26.94 5.74 -12.40
CA MET A 101 26.63 4.31 -12.36
C MET A 101 27.85 3.47 -12.70
N SER A 102 28.14 2.44 -11.90
CA SER A 102 29.17 1.47 -12.25
C SER A 102 28.79 0.76 -13.56
N ALA A 103 29.79 0.25 -14.29
CA ALA A 103 29.56 -0.45 -15.54
C ALA A 103 28.61 -1.65 -15.37
N ASP A 104 28.69 -2.34 -14.23
CA ASP A 104 27.83 -3.50 -13.92
C ASP A 104 26.38 -3.08 -13.63
N VAL A 105 26.17 -1.99 -12.88
CA VAL A 105 24.83 -1.44 -12.64
C VAL A 105 24.22 -0.94 -13.95
N LEU A 106 24.98 -0.21 -14.76
CA LEU A 106 24.52 0.30 -16.05
C LEU A 106 24.14 -0.85 -17.00
N LYS A 107 24.96 -1.91 -17.06
CA LYS A 107 24.67 -3.10 -17.86
C LYS A 107 23.38 -3.78 -17.42
N PHE A 108 23.17 -3.93 -16.11
CA PHE A 108 21.95 -4.51 -15.55
C PHE A 108 20.70 -3.69 -15.89
N VAL A 109 20.76 -2.38 -15.63
CA VAL A 109 19.66 -1.44 -15.92
C VAL A 109 19.29 -1.47 -17.41
N ASN A 110 20.28 -1.41 -18.29
CA ASN A 110 20.07 -1.50 -19.74
C ASN A 110 19.42 -2.82 -20.14
N ALA A 111 19.83 -3.95 -19.55
CA ALA A 111 19.24 -5.26 -19.84
C ALA A 111 17.77 -5.37 -19.40
N CYS A 112 17.37 -4.69 -18.33
CA CYS A 112 15.99 -4.67 -17.84
C CYS A 112 15.05 -3.80 -18.71
N GLN A 113 15.61 -2.90 -19.51
CA GLN A 113 14.87 -1.90 -20.28
C GLN A 113 14.81 -2.19 -21.78
N GLN A 114 15.30 -3.35 -22.21
CA GLN A 114 15.23 -3.75 -23.61
C GLN A 114 13.75 -3.80 -24.05
N PRO A 115 13.36 -3.08 -25.12
CA PRO A 115 11.97 -3.01 -25.56
C PRO A 115 11.34 -4.39 -25.79
N GLU A 116 12.09 -5.32 -26.36
CA GLU A 116 11.63 -6.69 -26.62
C GLU A 116 11.35 -7.46 -25.33
N ARG A 117 12.16 -7.23 -24.29
CA ARG A 117 11.98 -7.85 -22.97
C ARG A 117 10.72 -7.33 -22.28
N LEU A 118 10.51 -6.00 -22.30
CA LEU A 118 9.32 -5.37 -21.74
C LEU A 118 8.05 -5.81 -22.48
N ALA A 119 8.09 -5.86 -23.81
CA ALA A 119 6.96 -6.31 -24.63
C ALA A 119 6.61 -7.79 -24.38
N LYS A 120 7.64 -8.64 -24.23
CA LYS A 120 7.46 -10.05 -23.87
C LYS A 120 6.81 -10.19 -22.49
N LEU A 121 7.33 -9.50 -21.47
CA LEU A 121 6.73 -9.51 -20.13
C LEU A 121 5.27 -9.04 -20.17
N GLY A 122 4.99 -7.94 -20.87
CA GLY A 122 3.63 -7.43 -21.03
C GLY A 122 2.69 -8.47 -21.66
N SER A 123 3.17 -9.21 -22.67
CA SER A 123 2.38 -10.28 -23.30
C SER A 123 2.09 -11.42 -22.31
N GLN A 124 3.09 -11.84 -21.52
CA GLN A 124 2.91 -12.87 -20.48
C GLN A 124 1.92 -12.44 -19.39
N VAL A 125 1.94 -11.17 -18.98
CA VAL A 125 1.00 -10.61 -17.99
C VAL A 125 -0.43 -10.59 -18.53
N VAL A 126 -0.62 -10.25 -19.80
CA VAL A 126 -1.94 -10.29 -20.45
C VAL A 126 -2.45 -11.73 -20.58
N GLU A 127 -1.59 -12.66 -21.01
CA GLU A 127 -1.91 -14.09 -21.12
C GLU A 127 -2.26 -14.71 -19.77
N ALA A 128 -1.64 -14.24 -18.69
CA ALA A 128 -1.93 -14.67 -17.32
C ALA A 128 -3.34 -14.29 -16.85
N ALA A 129 -4.01 -13.32 -17.50
CA ALA A 129 -5.40 -12.94 -17.22
C ALA A 129 -5.72 -12.71 -15.72
N GLY A 130 -4.76 -12.16 -14.96
CA GLY A 130 -4.87 -11.88 -13.53
C GLY A 130 -4.22 -12.92 -12.61
N ASP A 131 -3.86 -14.11 -13.11
CA ASP A 131 -3.10 -15.12 -12.36
C ASP A 131 -1.59 -14.91 -12.52
N LEU A 132 -1.03 -14.01 -11.72
CA LEU A 132 0.42 -13.71 -11.73
C LEU A 132 1.25 -14.72 -10.92
N GLY A 133 0.64 -15.83 -10.48
CA GLY A 133 1.25 -16.84 -9.65
C GLY A 133 0.93 -16.67 -8.15
N PRO A 134 1.69 -17.34 -7.26
CA PRO A 134 1.36 -17.41 -5.85
C PRO A 134 1.34 -16.03 -5.17
N ARG A 135 0.25 -15.75 -4.46
CA ARG A 135 0.03 -14.50 -3.70
C ARG A 135 0.91 -14.36 -2.44
N GLY A 136 1.62 -15.43 -2.05
CA GLY A 136 2.43 -15.43 -0.82
C GLY A 136 1.60 -15.39 0.47
N LEU A 137 0.31 -15.75 0.38
CA LEU A 137 -0.63 -15.79 1.50
C LEU A 137 -0.75 -17.21 2.06
N ALA A 138 -1.07 -17.31 3.34
CA ALA A 138 -1.45 -18.58 3.96
C ALA A 138 -2.84 -19.04 3.46
N ASP A 139 -3.12 -20.34 3.53
CA ASP A 139 -4.32 -20.96 2.96
C ASP A 139 -5.63 -20.33 3.47
N ASP A 140 -5.69 -19.94 4.74
CA ASP A 140 -6.85 -19.25 5.33
C ASP A 140 -7.11 -17.88 4.67
N LYS A 141 -6.05 -17.15 4.34
CA LYS A 141 -6.12 -15.85 3.67
C LYS A 141 -6.40 -16.00 2.18
N VAL A 142 -5.94 -17.08 1.53
CA VAL A 142 -6.34 -17.41 0.16
C VAL A 142 -7.85 -17.70 0.09
N MET A 143 -8.37 -18.54 0.99
CA MET A 143 -9.80 -18.83 1.06
C MET A 143 -10.65 -17.57 1.32
N MET A 144 -10.15 -16.67 2.18
CA MET A 144 -10.77 -15.37 2.39
C MET A 144 -10.78 -14.53 1.11
N ALA A 145 -9.66 -14.45 0.40
CA ALA A 145 -9.57 -13.73 -0.86
C ALA A 145 -10.57 -14.26 -1.91
N ASP A 146 -10.62 -15.58 -2.11
CA ASP A 146 -11.52 -16.22 -3.07
C ASP A 146 -12.99 -15.92 -2.75
N THR A 147 -13.36 -15.94 -1.46
CA THR A 147 -14.72 -15.64 -1.00
C THR A 147 -15.12 -14.21 -1.34
N PHE A 148 -14.24 -13.23 -1.04
CA PHE A 148 -14.54 -11.82 -1.30
C PHE A 148 -14.37 -11.43 -2.76
N GLN A 149 -13.51 -12.12 -3.51
CA GLN A 149 -13.44 -12.01 -4.96
C GLN A 149 -14.78 -12.38 -5.60
N GLN A 150 -15.33 -13.55 -5.23
CA GLN A 150 -16.62 -14.01 -5.74
C GLN A 150 -17.74 -13.04 -5.38
N PHE A 151 -17.78 -12.56 -4.13
CA PHE A 151 -18.76 -11.56 -3.71
C PHE A 151 -18.63 -10.24 -4.50
N ALA A 152 -17.40 -9.77 -4.70
CA ALA A 152 -17.13 -8.57 -5.47
C ALA A 152 -17.61 -8.72 -6.93
N ASP A 153 -17.34 -9.85 -7.57
CA ASP A 153 -17.73 -10.09 -8.96
C ASP A 153 -19.24 -10.33 -9.14
N ASP A 154 -19.88 -11.05 -8.23
CA ASP A 154 -21.30 -11.42 -8.36
C ASP A 154 -22.25 -10.33 -7.88
N VAL A 155 -21.87 -9.57 -6.85
CA VAL A 155 -22.78 -8.63 -6.17
C VAL A 155 -22.36 -7.17 -6.42
N VAL A 156 -21.08 -6.86 -6.24
CA VAL A 156 -20.60 -5.46 -6.32
C VAL A 156 -20.47 -5.01 -7.78
N ALA A 157 -19.85 -5.81 -8.64
CA ALA A 157 -19.53 -5.44 -10.01
C ALA A 157 -20.76 -5.09 -10.85
N PRO A 158 -21.88 -5.84 -10.79
CA PRO A 158 -23.08 -5.52 -11.57
C PRO A 158 -23.77 -4.22 -11.12
N LEU A 159 -23.49 -3.75 -9.89
CA LEU A 159 -24.11 -2.55 -9.31
C LEU A 159 -23.22 -1.31 -9.40
N ALA A 160 -21.89 -1.49 -9.51
CA ALA A 160 -20.92 -0.41 -9.42
C ALA A 160 -21.14 0.72 -10.44
N GLU A 161 -21.42 0.40 -11.71
CA GLU A 161 -21.69 1.41 -12.73
C GLU A 161 -22.97 2.22 -12.42
N ARG A 162 -24.02 1.54 -11.96
CA ARG A 162 -25.30 2.19 -11.64
C ARG A 162 -25.16 3.14 -10.45
N ILE A 163 -24.46 2.71 -9.39
CA ILE A 163 -24.16 3.54 -8.21
C ILE A 163 -23.56 4.88 -8.66
N HIS A 164 -22.57 4.83 -9.56
CA HIS A 164 -21.93 6.03 -10.07
C HIS A 164 -22.82 6.86 -10.99
N ARG A 165 -23.48 6.24 -11.98
CA ARG A 165 -24.24 6.95 -13.00
C ARG A 165 -25.49 7.63 -12.47
N GLU A 166 -26.12 7.01 -11.48
CA GLU A 166 -27.40 7.44 -10.93
C GLU A 166 -27.27 8.14 -9.57
N ASP A 167 -26.04 8.38 -9.09
CA ASP A 167 -25.75 9.00 -7.78
C ASP A 167 -26.47 8.28 -6.62
N GLU A 168 -26.50 6.94 -6.68
CA GLU A 168 -27.14 6.13 -5.63
C GLU A 168 -26.21 6.01 -4.41
N ILE A 169 -26.82 5.96 -3.23
CA ILE A 169 -26.13 5.42 -2.04
C ILE A 169 -25.87 3.91 -2.22
N ILE A 170 -25.01 3.35 -1.38
CA ILE A 170 -24.67 1.92 -1.45
C ILE A 170 -25.94 1.07 -1.28
N PRO A 171 -26.27 0.19 -2.25
CA PRO A 171 -27.44 -0.67 -2.17
C PRO A 171 -27.39 -1.66 -1.00
N ASP A 172 -28.55 -1.95 -0.42
CA ASP A 172 -28.70 -2.93 0.67
C ASP A 172 -28.17 -4.32 0.30
N ALA A 173 -28.22 -4.70 -0.99
CA ALA A 173 -27.67 -5.97 -1.45
C ALA A 173 -26.15 -6.10 -1.15
N ILE A 174 -25.40 -4.99 -1.29
CA ILE A 174 -23.97 -4.96 -0.95
C ILE A 174 -23.81 -4.91 0.56
N LEU A 175 -24.51 -3.99 1.24
CA LEU A 175 -24.36 -3.82 2.69
C LEU A 175 -24.73 -5.09 3.46
N GLN A 176 -25.87 -5.70 3.16
CA GLN A 176 -26.31 -6.92 3.82
C GLN A 176 -25.38 -8.08 3.52
N GLY A 177 -24.92 -8.23 2.28
CA GLY A 177 -23.93 -9.27 1.93
C GLY A 177 -22.63 -9.14 2.72
N LEU A 178 -22.12 -7.92 2.90
CA LEU A 178 -20.94 -7.67 3.73
C LEU A 178 -21.19 -7.96 5.23
N LYS A 179 -22.39 -7.69 5.75
CA LYS A 179 -22.78 -8.07 7.12
C LYS A 179 -22.84 -9.58 7.29
N ASP A 180 -23.48 -10.27 6.35
CA ASP A 180 -23.66 -11.73 6.39
C ASP A 180 -22.31 -12.46 6.31
N LEU A 181 -21.34 -11.90 5.60
CA LEU A 181 -19.96 -12.38 5.53
C LEU A 181 -19.11 -12.00 6.77
N GLY A 182 -19.66 -11.25 7.73
CA GLY A 182 -18.94 -10.80 8.93
C GLY A 182 -17.86 -9.74 8.66
N CYS A 183 -17.92 -9.06 7.51
CA CYS A 183 -16.85 -8.21 7.00
C CYS A 183 -16.54 -7.02 7.91
N PHE A 184 -17.55 -6.49 8.62
CA PHE A 184 -17.40 -5.36 9.55
C PHE A 184 -16.73 -5.76 10.88
N GLY A 185 -16.67 -7.06 11.19
CA GLY A 185 -16.05 -7.63 12.39
C GLY A 185 -14.57 -7.98 12.23
N LEU A 186 -13.99 -7.86 11.03
CA LEU A 186 -12.61 -8.27 10.75
C LEU A 186 -11.55 -7.56 11.61
N SER A 187 -11.82 -6.34 12.07
CA SER A 187 -10.92 -5.58 12.97
C SER A 187 -11.41 -5.50 14.42
N VAL A 188 -12.51 -6.20 14.75
CA VAL A 188 -13.07 -6.20 16.10
C VAL A 188 -12.67 -7.51 16.80
N PRO A 189 -12.15 -7.47 18.04
CA PRO A 189 -11.79 -8.68 18.76
C PRO A 189 -12.96 -9.66 18.94
N GLU A 190 -12.68 -10.97 18.90
CA GLU A 190 -13.69 -12.03 19.08
C GLU A 190 -14.49 -11.87 20.39
N GLN A 191 -13.87 -11.38 21.48
CA GLN A 191 -14.56 -11.15 22.76
C GLN A 191 -15.68 -10.08 22.66
N TYR A 192 -15.68 -9.26 21.62
CA TYR A 192 -16.71 -8.28 21.30
C TYR A 192 -17.57 -8.71 20.10
N GLY A 193 -17.47 -9.96 19.64
CA GLY A 193 -18.29 -10.51 18.55
C GLY A 193 -17.72 -10.29 17.14
N GLY A 194 -16.46 -9.89 17.01
CA GLY A 194 -15.77 -9.82 15.72
C GLY A 194 -14.95 -11.07 15.38
N LEU A 195 -14.01 -10.93 14.44
CA LEU A 195 -13.18 -12.01 13.89
C LEU A 195 -11.68 -11.83 14.18
N LEU A 196 -11.28 -10.70 14.78
CA LEU A 196 -9.88 -10.46 15.13
C LEU A 196 -9.53 -11.32 16.36
N PRO A 197 -8.49 -12.16 16.32
CA PRO A 197 -8.06 -12.93 17.49
C PRO A 197 -7.77 -12.03 18.69
N ASN A 198 -8.17 -12.46 19.90
CA ASN A 198 -7.98 -11.66 21.11
C ASN A 198 -6.51 -11.51 21.53
N ASP A 199 -5.63 -12.40 21.08
CA ASP A 199 -4.26 -12.57 21.57
C ASP A 199 -3.18 -12.13 20.58
N ARG A 200 -3.55 -11.75 19.35
CA ARG A 200 -2.62 -11.31 18.31
C ARG A 200 -3.29 -10.36 17.33
N GLU A 201 -2.48 -9.51 16.72
CA GLU A 201 -2.91 -8.69 15.59
C GLU A 201 -3.02 -9.56 14.32
N ASP A 202 -4.07 -9.36 13.53
CA ASP A 202 -4.23 -9.93 12.20
C ASP A 202 -4.76 -8.85 11.24
N THR A 203 -3.84 -8.05 10.71
CA THR A 203 -4.16 -7.02 9.71
C THR A 203 -4.28 -7.58 8.30
N LEU A 204 -3.71 -8.76 8.05
CA LEU A 204 -3.63 -9.33 6.71
C LEU A 204 -5.00 -9.70 6.17
N GLY A 205 -5.91 -10.17 7.04
CA GLY A 205 -7.31 -10.40 6.67
C GLY A 205 -7.97 -9.13 6.14
N MET A 206 -7.83 -8.00 6.85
CA MET A 206 -8.37 -6.71 6.39
C MET A 206 -7.80 -6.27 5.06
N ILE A 207 -6.49 -6.43 4.84
CA ILE A 207 -5.81 -6.06 3.60
C ILE A 207 -6.40 -6.85 2.43
N VAL A 208 -6.42 -8.18 2.55
CA VAL A 208 -6.91 -9.09 1.49
C VAL A 208 -8.35 -8.76 1.11
N VAL A 209 -9.23 -8.59 2.10
CA VAL A 209 -10.64 -8.29 1.83
C VAL A 209 -10.81 -6.91 1.22
N THR A 210 -10.08 -5.91 1.70
CA THR A 210 -10.13 -4.55 1.13
C THR A 210 -9.66 -4.55 -0.32
N GLU A 211 -8.60 -5.29 -0.66
CA GLU A 211 -8.09 -5.40 -2.02
C GLU A 211 -9.12 -6.03 -2.98
N GLU A 212 -9.71 -7.17 -2.62
CA GLU A 212 -10.67 -7.86 -3.49
C GLU A 212 -11.95 -7.04 -3.74
N LEU A 213 -12.46 -6.35 -2.71
CA LEU A 213 -13.60 -5.45 -2.86
C LEU A 213 -13.26 -4.19 -3.67
N SER A 214 -12.07 -3.61 -3.42
CA SER A 214 -11.64 -2.37 -4.09
C SER A 214 -11.27 -2.59 -5.55
N ARG A 215 -10.85 -3.81 -5.93
CA ARG A 215 -10.60 -4.20 -7.33
C ARG A 215 -11.80 -3.92 -8.23
N VAL A 216 -13.01 -4.13 -7.70
CA VAL A 216 -14.27 -3.91 -8.42
C VAL A 216 -14.81 -2.50 -8.19
N SER A 217 -14.91 -2.07 -6.93
CA SER A 217 -15.37 -0.71 -6.63
C SER A 217 -14.93 -0.25 -5.24
N LEU A 218 -13.98 0.69 -5.20
CA LEU A 218 -13.53 1.32 -3.97
C LEU A 218 -14.67 2.04 -3.22
N GLY A 219 -15.49 2.81 -3.96
CA GLY A 219 -16.62 3.54 -3.39
C GLY A 219 -17.80 2.64 -3.07
N GLY A 220 -18.03 1.61 -3.90
CA GLY A 220 -19.15 0.68 -3.79
C GLY A 220 -19.02 -0.32 -2.65
N ALA A 221 -17.81 -0.78 -2.35
CA ALA A 221 -17.57 -1.81 -1.34
C ALA A 221 -16.27 -1.61 -0.54
N GLY A 222 -15.14 -1.37 -1.20
CA GLY A 222 -13.82 -1.38 -0.56
C GLY A 222 -13.67 -0.44 0.64
N SER A 223 -14.20 0.78 0.54
CA SER A 223 -14.10 1.78 1.61
C SER A 223 -15.02 1.53 2.81
N LEU A 224 -16.02 0.65 2.68
CA LEU A 224 -17.05 0.44 3.71
C LEU A 224 -16.48 -0.19 4.97
N ILE A 225 -15.44 -1.02 4.83
CA ILE A 225 -14.88 -1.81 5.93
C ILE A 225 -13.71 -1.09 6.62
N THR A 226 -13.08 -0.13 5.92
CA THR A 226 -11.97 0.67 6.49
C THR A 226 -12.45 1.65 7.57
N ARG A 227 -13.70 2.16 7.47
CA ARG A 227 -14.25 3.07 8.50
C ARG A 227 -14.44 2.37 9.86
N PRO A 228 -15.12 1.20 9.93
CA PRO A 228 -15.22 0.47 11.19
C PRO A 228 -13.88 -0.03 11.70
N GLU A 229 -12.91 -0.39 10.83
CA GLU A 229 -11.54 -0.68 11.29
C GLU A 229 -10.92 0.50 12.06
N ILE A 230 -10.95 1.71 11.48
CA ILE A 230 -10.38 2.90 12.11
C ILE A 230 -11.02 3.16 13.47
N LEU A 231 -12.35 3.08 13.57
CA LEU A 231 -13.05 3.33 14.82
C LEU A 231 -12.82 2.22 15.84
N ALA A 232 -12.83 0.95 15.42
CA ALA A 232 -12.54 -0.18 16.30
C ALA A 232 -11.14 -0.05 16.92
N ARG A 233 -10.12 0.27 16.12
CA ARG A 233 -8.75 0.53 16.61
C ARG A 233 -8.71 1.70 17.60
N ALA A 234 -9.37 2.81 17.29
CA ALA A 234 -9.41 3.98 18.17
C ALA A 234 -10.08 3.67 19.53
N ILE A 235 -11.19 2.92 19.52
CA ILE A 235 -11.88 2.49 20.75
C ILE A 235 -11.05 1.46 21.52
N MET A 236 -10.37 0.55 20.83
CA MET A 236 -9.49 -0.43 21.47
C MET A 236 -8.33 0.25 22.21
N GLU A 237 -7.70 1.25 21.59
CA GLU A 237 -6.56 1.99 22.16
C GLU A 237 -7.00 2.96 23.27
N GLY A 238 -8.02 3.79 23.02
CA GLY A 238 -8.38 4.92 23.88
C GLY A 238 -9.69 4.79 24.66
N GLY A 239 -10.51 3.78 24.39
CA GLY A 239 -11.85 3.65 24.96
C GLY A 239 -11.88 3.05 26.37
N THR A 240 -12.85 3.48 27.18
CA THR A 240 -13.15 2.85 28.49
C THR A 240 -13.75 1.45 28.32
N PRO A 241 -13.73 0.59 29.36
CA PRO A 241 -14.38 -0.72 29.31
C PRO A 241 -15.86 -0.66 28.91
N GLU A 242 -16.59 0.35 29.37
CA GLU A 242 -18.00 0.56 29.05
C GLU A 242 -18.18 0.95 27.58
N GLN A 243 -17.32 1.82 27.05
CA GLN A 243 -17.35 2.21 25.63
C GLN A 243 -17.03 1.02 24.72
N LYS A 244 -16.02 0.22 25.06
CA LYS A 244 -15.66 -1.01 24.33
C LYS A 244 -16.85 -1.98 24.28
N SER A 245 -17.43 -2.27 25.44
CA SER A 245 -18.56 -3.21 25.57
C SER A 245 -19.83 -2.73 24.86
N HIS A 246 -20.03 -1.41 24.76
CA HIS A 246 -21.21 -0.83 24.11
C HIS A 246 -21.07 -0.77 22.59
N TRP A 247 -19.93 -0.29 22.08
CA TRP A 247 -19.80 0.06 20.66
C TRP A 247 -19.29 -1.09 19.79
N LEU A 248 -18.29 -1.84 20.26
CA LEU A 248 -17.61 -2.83 19.43
C LEU A 248 -18.54 -3.94 18.91
N PRO A 249 -19.52 -4.47 19.68
CA PRO A 249 -20.45 -5.46 19.15
C PRO A 249 -21.31 -4.95 17.99
N GLY A 250 -21.82 -3.72 18.07
CA GLY A 250 -22.62 -3.12 17.01
C GLY A 250 -21.81 -2.78 15.76
N ILE A 251 -20.52 -2.45 15.94
CA ILE A 251 -19.58 -2.26 14.83
C ILE A 251 -19.30 -3.60 14.14
N ALA A 252 -19.04 -4.67 14.92
CA ALA A 252 -18.74 -5.99 14.39
C ALA A 252 -19.87 -6.58 13.56
N SER A 253 -21.11 -6.39 13.99
CA SER A 253 -22.30 -6.86 13.26
C SER A 253 -22.66 -6.00 12.04
N GLY A 254 -22.08 -4.79 11.93
CA GLY A 254 -22.49 -3.79 10.94
C GLY A 254 -23.88 -3.19 11.20
N GLU A 255 -24.48 -3.39 12.38
CA GLU A 255 -25.67 -2.65 12.80
C GLU A 255 -25.35 -1.17 13.00
N THR A 256 -24.17 -0.88 13.55
CA THR A 256 -23.65 0.48 13.73
C THR A 256 -22.69 0.81 12.58
N LEU A 257 -23.13 1.67 11.67
CA LEU A 257 -22.27 2.21 10.62
C LEU A 257 -21.41 3.36 11.17
N CYS A 258 -20.16 3.41 10.73
CA CYS A 258 -19.14 4.32 11.26
C CYS A 258 -18.78 5.39 10.23
N ALA A 259 -18.55 6.61 10.69
CA ALA A 259 -18.00 7.70 9.90
C ALA A 259 -16.91 8.43 10.70
N VAL A 260 -15.95 9.03 9.99
CA VAL A 260 -14.87 9.83 10.57
C VAL A 260 -15.11 11.28 10.20
N ALA A 261 -15.46 12.10 11.19
CA ALA A 261 -15.72 13.53 11.02
C ALA A 261 -14.55 14.33 11.62
N ILE A 262 -13.52 14.54 10.81
CA ILE A 262 -12.27 15.22 11.22
C ILE A 262 -12.05 16.48 10.37
N THR A 263 -12.11 16.36 9.04
CA THR A 263 -11.81 17.48 8.13
C THR A 263 -12.84 18.61 8.27
N GLU A 264 -12.34 19.83 8.39
CA GLU A 264 -13.13 21.07 8.43
C GLU A 264 -12.82 21.94 7.19
N PRO A 265 -13.65 22.95 6.86
CA PRO A 265 -13.44 23.78 5.67
C PRO A 265 -12.03 24.37 5.53
N ASP A 266 -11.41 24.75 6.66
CA ASP A 266 -10.08 25.37 6.71
C ASP A 266 -8.97 24.43 7.20
N PHE A 267 -9.29 23.19 7.61
CA PHE A 267 -8.34 22.26 8.23
C PHE A 267 -8.42 20.85 7.62
N GLY A 268 -7.33 20.46 6.95
CA GLY A 268 -7.14 19.12 6.38
C GLY A 268 -5.81 18.51 6.84
N SER A 269 -4.72 18.82 6.14
CA SER A 269 -3.39 18.28 6.44
C SER A 269 -2.88 18.65 7.84
N ASP A 270 -3.24 19.83 8.35
CA ASP A 270 -2.94 20.27 9.72
C ASP A 270 -4.15 20.11 10.64
N VAL A 271 -4.56 18.86 10.83
CA VAL A 271 -5.71 18.49 11.67
C VAL A 271 -5.58 18.95 13.12
N ALA A 272 -4.35 19.04 13.64
CA ALA A 272 -4.10 19.43 15.03
C ALA A 272 -4.44 20.90 15.32
N SER A 273 -4.54 21.73 14.27
CA SER A 273 -4.85 23.16 14.37
C SER A 273 -6.34 23.48 14.28
N ILE A 274 -7.22 22.48 14.22
CA ILE A 274 -8.68 22.65 14.28
C ILE A 274 -9.07 23.54 15.48
N LYS A 275 -10.02 24.44 15.26
CA LYS A 275 -10.49 25.39 16.27
C LYS A 275 -11.93 25.07 16.68
N LEU A 276 -12.15 25.02 17.99
CA LEU A 276 -13.49 24.96 18.59
C LEU A 276 -14.17 26.33 18.61
#